data_AF-A0A9P7BYS0-F1
#
_entry.id   AF-A0A9P7BYS0-F1
#
_cell.length_a   1.000
_cell.length_b   1.000
_cell.length_c   1.000
_cell.angle_alpha   90.00
_cell.angle_beta   90.00
_cell.angle_gamma   90.00
#
_symmetry.space_group_name_H-M   'P 1'
#
loop_
_entity.id
_entity.type
_entity.pdbx_description
1 polymer ?
#
loop_
_entity_poly.entity_id
_entity_poly.type
_entity_poly.pdbx_seq_one_letter_code
_entity_poly.pdbx_strand_id
1 'polypeptide(L)'
;MQVPSLGPAVADGKVAEQVEIGVKYAGYLDRQREEIERQQRHEATPIAEAFDYATVRGLSAEALQKLERVRPQTIGQAQRIPGMTPAAISLLLVHLERARRGRVA
;
A
#
# COMPACT_ATOMS: atom_id res chain seq x y z
N MET A 1 39.24 16.98 -18.70
CA MET A 1 39.70 16.19 -17.55
C MET A 1 39.13 14.80 -17.67
N GLN A 2 39.96 13.75 -17.58
CA GLN A 2 39.49 12.37 -17.41
C GLN A 2 39.72 11.99 -15.94
N VAL A 3 38.67 11.49 -15.28
CA VAL A 3 38.77 10.98 -13.91
C VAL A 3 39.02 9.46 -14.04
N PRO A 4 40.12 8.90 -13.51
CA PRO A 4 40.52 7.51 -13.76
C PRO A 4 39.48 6.44 -13.38
N SER A 5 38.54 6.77 -12.50
CA SER A 5 37.46 5.88 -12.05
C SER A 5 36.18 5.95 -12.89
N LEU A 6 36.09 6.87 -13.86
CA LEU A 6 34.91 7.04 -14.70
C LEU A 6 35.15 6.48 -16.11
N GLY A 7 34.14 5.78 -16.63
CA GLY A 7 34.12 5.31 -18.02
C GLY A 7 34.02 6.44 -19.05
N PRO A 8 34.09 6.12 -20.34
CA PRO A 8 33.97 7.12 -21.40
C PRO A 8 32.60 7.82 -21.36
N ALA A 9 32.57 9.08 -21.80
CA ALA A 9 31.32 9.84 -21.89
C ALA A 9 30.37 9.21 -22.92
N VAL A 10 29.08 9.16 -22.59
CA VAL A 10 28.03 8.70 -23.51
C VAL A 10 27.64 9.84 -24.45
N ALA A 11 27.68 9.59 -25.77
CA ALA A 11 27.37 10.60 -26.78
C ALA A 11 25.86 10.80 -27.04
N ASP A 12 25.02 9.84 -26.63
CA ASP A 12 23.58 9.92 -26.77
C ASP A 12 22.95 10.84 -25.70
N GLY A 13 22.40 11.96 -26.15
CA GLY A 13 21.75 12.95 -25.29
C GLY A 13 20.58 12.38 -24.48
N LYS A 14 19.87 11.36 -24.98
CA LYS A 14 18.77 10.71 -24.24
C LYS A 14 19.29 9.94 -23.03
N VAL A 15 20.46 9.33 -23.15
CA VAL A 15 21.07 8.61 -22.02
C VAL A 15 21.49 9.61 -20.95
N ALA A 16 22.10 10.73 -21.34
CA ALA A 16 22.45 11.81 -20.42
C ALA A 16 21.21 12.36 -19.68
N GLU A 17 20.12 12.61 -20.41
CA GLU A 17 18.84 13.06 -19.85
C GLU A 17 18.25 12.04 -18.86
N GLN A 18 18.23 10.75 -19.20
CA GLN A 18 17.71 9.72 -18.30
C GLN A 18 18.54 9.56 -17.02
N VAL A 19 19.88 9.69 -17.11
CA VAL A 19 20.75 9.69 -15.93
C VAL A 19 20.45 10.91 -15.05
N GLU A 20 20.32 12.10 -15.66
CA GLU A 20 19.99 13.33 -14.94
C GLU A 20 18.63 13.22 -14.23
N ILE A 21 17.59 12.75 -14.92
CA ILE A 21 16.26 12.50 -14.34
C ILE A 21 16.37 11.47 -13.22
N GLY A 22 17.03 10.33 -13.48
CA GLY A 22 17.17 9.25 -12.51
C GLY A 22 17.80 9.72 -11.21
N VAL A 23 18.89 10.50 -11.28
CA VAL A 23 19.56 11.04 -10.09
C VAL A 23 18.72 12.10 -9.40
N LYS A 24 18.12 13.05 -10.15
CA LYS A 24 17.29 14.13 -9.56
C LYS A 24 16.08 13.60 -8.81
N TYR A 25 15.48 12.51 -9.30
CA TYR A 25 14.23 11.99 -8.78
C TYR A 25 14.36 10.68 -7.98
N ALA A 26 15.57 10.11 -7.83
CA ALA A 26 15.81 8.84 -7.13
C ALA A 26 15.08 8.76 -5.78
N GLY A 27 15.30 9.73 -4.90
CA GLY A 27 14.67 9.73 -3.57
C GLY A 27 13.16 9.93 -3.57
N TYR A 28 12.56 10.44 -4.66
CA TYR A 28 11.10 10.51 -4.80
C TYR A 28 10.54 9.18 -5.32
N LEU A 29 11.22 8.57 -6.30
CA LEU A 29 10.85 7.28 -6.85
C LEU A 29 10.93 6.17 -5.80
N ASP A 30 11.97 6.19 -4.96
CA ASP A 30 12.12 5.22 -3.87
C ASP A 30 10.99 5.35 -2.85
N ARG A 31 10.66 6.58 -2.42
CA ARG A 31 9.51 6.83 -1.53
C ARG A 31 8.17 6.39 -2.16
N GLN A 32 7.96 6.65 -3.44
CA GLN A 32 6.76 6.18 -4.14
C GLN A 32 6.69 4.66 -4.21
N ARG A 33 7.81 3.99 -4.50
CA ARG A 33 7.88 2.53 -4.54
C ARG A 33 7.54 1.93 -3.18
N GLU A 34 8.13 2.43 -2.10
CA GLU A 34 7.83 1.98 -0.74
C GLU A 34 6.34 2.18 -0.38
N GLU A 35 5.74 3.29 -0.82
CA GLU A 35 4.31 3.52 -0.64
C GLU A 35 3.45 2.54 -1.43
N ILE A 36 3.77 2.29 -2.70
CA ILE A 36 3.08 1.32 -3.55
C ILE A 36 3.19 -0.08 -2.95
N GLU A 37 4.38 -0.52 -2.55
CA GLU A 37 4.60 -1.83 -1.94
C GLU A 37 3.80 -2.01 -0.65
N ARG A 38 3.75 -0.97 0.19
CA ARG A 38 2.94 -0.98 1.41
C ARG A 38 1.46 -1.13 1.11
N GLN A 39 0.94 -0.43 0.10
CA GLN A 39 -0.46 -0.56 -0.32
C GLN A 39 -0.74 -1.95 -0.91
N GLN A 40 0.15 -2.45 -1.77
CA GLN A 40 -0.02 -3.75 -2.43
C GLN A 40 0.04 -4.94 -1.47
N ARG A 41 0.79 -4.84 -0.37
CA ARG A 41 1.00 -5.93 0.60
C ARG A 41 -0.29 -6.58 1.08
N HIS A 42 -1.36 -5.81 1.20
CA HIS A 42 -2.65 -6.29 1.71
C HIS A 42 -3.79 -6.20 0.70
N GLU A 43 -3.51 -5.86 -0.54
CA GLU A 43 -4.50 -5.68 -1.60
C GLU A 43 -5.41 -6.92 -1.76
N ALA A 44 -4.80 -8.10 -1.73
CA ALA A 44 -5.46 -9.40 -1.89
C ALA A 44 -5.88 -10.08 -0.58
N THR A 45 -5.70 -9.43 0.59
CA THR A 45 -6.10 -10.02 1.88
C THR A 45 -7.62 -10.24 1.88
N PRO A 46 -8.11 -11.49 1.99
CA PRO A 46 -9.52 -11.79 1.88
C PRO A 46 -10.28 -11.40 3.16
N ILE A 47 -11.52 -10.96 2.98
CA ILE A 47 -12.50 -10.73 4.04
C ILE A 47 -13.63 -11.72 3.79
N ALA A 48 -13.98 -12.53 4.80
CA ALA A 48 -15.06 -13.49 4.68
C ALA A 48 -16.40 -12.78 4.49
N GLU A 49 -17.28 -13.36 3.67
CA GLU A 49 -18.61 -12.77 3.40
C GLU A 49 -19.45 -12.58 4.68
N ALA A 50 -19.37 -13.54 5.60
CA ALA A 50 -20.03 -13.50 6.90
C ALA A 50 -19.22 -12.75 7.99
N PHE A 51 -18.24 -11.92 7.60
CA PHE A 51 -17.48 -11.14 8.57
C PHE A 51 -18.37 -10.10 9.25
N ASP A 52 -18.30 -10.04 10.58
CA ASP A 52 -19.01 -9.06 11.40
C ASP A 52 -18.10 -7.88 11.71
N TYR A 53 -18.29 -6.76 11.01
CA TYR A 53 -17.46 -5.56 11.18
C TYR A 53 -17.69 -4.87 12.52
N ALA A 54 -18.82 -5.11 13.21
CA ALA A 54 -19.10 -4.54 14.52
C ALA A 54 -18.16 -5.09 15.61
N THR A 55 -17.53 -6.25 15.37
CA THR A 55 -16.52 -6.82 16.27
C THR A 55 -15.17 -6.10 16.22
N VAL A 56 -14.94 -5.26 15.21
CA VAL A 56 -13.69 -4.51 15.03
C VAL A 56 -13.71 -3.26 15.92
N ARG A 57 -13.12 -3.39 17.11
CA ARG A 57 -13.01 -2.29 18.08
C ARG A 57 -12.25 -1.09 17.48
N GLY A 58 -12.79 0.11 17.69
CA GLY A 58 -12.17 1.38 17.29
C GLY A 58 -12.56 1.89 15.90
N LEU A 59 -13.36 1.13 15.12
CA LEU A 59 -13.97 1.69 13.91
C LEU A 59 -14.92 2.83 14.28
N SER A 60 -14.87 3.91 13.51
CA SER A 60 -15.88 4.96 13.59
C SER A 60 -17.23 4.42 13.08
N ALA A 61 -18.32 5.05 13.52
CA ALA A 61 -19.66 4.72 13.03
C ALA A 61 -19.75 4.82 11.49
N GLU A 62 -19.13 5.84 10.90
CA GLU A 62 -19.10 6.02 9.45
C GLU A 62 -18.32 4.90 8.73
N ALA A 63 -17.15 4.51 9.24
CA ALA A 63 -16.36 3.43 8.66
C ALA A 63 -17.10 2.08 8.75
N LEU A 64 -17.71 1.80 9.91
CA LEU A 64 -18.54 0.63 10.12
C LEU A 64 -19.70 0.59 9.12
N GLN A 65 -20.49 1.66 9.03
CA GLN A 65 -21.61 1.77 8.09
C GLN A 65 -21.19 1.55 6.64
N LYS A 66 -20.04 2.12 6.25
CA LYS A 66 -19.50 1.96 4.89
C LYS A 66 -19.10 0.51 4.60
N LEU A 67 -18.40 -0.15 5.52
CA LEU A 67 -18.00 -1.55 5.38
C LEU A 67 -19.20 -2.49 5.35
N GLU A 68 -20.17 -2.27 6.23
CA GLU A 68 -21.42 -3.03 6.29
C GLU A 68 -22.27 -2.89 5.02
N ARG A 69 -22.30 -1.69 4.42
CA ARG A 69 -23.03 -1.42 3.18
C ARG A 69 -22.36 -2.00 1.94
N VAL A 70 -21.03 -1.87 1.86
CA VAL A 70 -20.27 -2.28 0.66
C VAL A 70 -19.92 -3.77 0.69
N ARG A 71 -19.75 -4.36 1.87
CA ARG A 71 -19.31 -5.75 2.07
C ARG A 71 -18.11 -6.13 1.18
N PRO A 72 -16.97 -5.43 1.30
CA PRO A 72 -15.81 -5.71 0.48
C PRO A 72 -15.25 -7.12 0.72
N GLN A 73 -14.85 -7.79 -0.36
CA GLN A 73 -14.27 -9.14 -0.34
C GLN A 73 -12.78 -9.13 -0.03
N THR A 74 -12.10 -7.99 -0.22
CA THR A 74 -10.68 -7.83 0.10
C THR A 74 -10.41 -6.51 0.80
N ILE A 75 -9.26 -6.43 1.49
CA ILE A 75 -8.77 -5.18 2.08
C ILE A 75 -8.52 -4.11 1.03
N GLY A 76 -8.01 -4.47 -0.16
CA GLY A 76 -7.85 -3.53 -1.26
C GLY A 76 -9.18 -2.89 -1.69
N GLN A 77 -10.24 -3.68 -1.78
CA GLN A 77 -11.58 -3.17 -2.06
C GLN A 77 -12.08 -2.25 -0.94
N ALA A 78 -11.87 -2.63 0.33
CA ALA A 78 -12.24 -1.82 1.47
C ALA A 78 -11.52 -0.45 1.46
N GLN A 79 -10.24 -0.43 1.12
CA GLN A 79 -9.41 0.78 1.06
C GLN A 79 -9.87 1.77 -0.01
N ARG A 80 -10.46 1.27 -1.12
CA ARG A 80 -11.03 2.10 -2.19
C ARG A 80 -12.42 2.67 -1.88
N ILE A 81 -13.03 2.31 -0.75
CA ILE A 81 -14.34 2.88 -0.37
C ILE A 81 -14.17 4.39 -0.10
N PRO A 82 -14.98 5.27 -0.72
CA PRO A 82 -14.87 6.71 -0.51
C PRO A 82 -14.96 7.12 0.96
N GLY A 83 -13.97 7.89 1.41
CA GLY A 83 -13.84 8.33 2.80
C GLY A 83 -13.52 7.19 3.79
N MET A 84 -12.94 6.09 3.32
CA MET A 84 -12.25 5.13 4.18
C MET A 84 -10.90 5.70 4.63
N THR A 85 -10.53 5.49 5.89
CA THR A 85 -9.28 6.03 6.45
C THR A 85 -8.21 4.93 6.59
N PRO A 86 -6.90 5.28 6.48
CA PRO A 86 -5.83 4.33 6.75
C PRO A 86 -5.89 3.71 8.15
N ALA A 87 -6.40 4.46 9.14
CA ALA A 87 -6.60 3.97 10.50
C ALA A 87 -7.65 2.85 10.56
N ALA A 88 -8.79 3.01 9.88
CA ALA A 88 -9.83 1.99 9.82
C ALA A 88 -9.33 0.69 9.15
N ILE A 89 -8.56 0.81 8.06
CA ILE A 89 -7.93 -0.33 7.39
C ILE A 89 -6.92 -1.04 8.29
N SER A 90 -6.11 -0.28 9.03
CA SER A 90 -5.16 -0.84 10.01
C SER A 90 -5.88 -1.64 11.10
N LEU A 91 -6.98 -1.12 11.64
CA LEU A 91 -7.79 -1.82 12.65
C LEU A 91 -8.37 -3.12 12.11
N LEU A 92 -8.90 -3.09 10.87
CA LEU A 92 -9.44 -4.27 10.21
C LEU A 92 -8.37 -5.33 9.96
N LEU A 93 -7.19 -4.94 9.47
CA LEU A 93 -6.05 -5.84 9.25
C LEU A 93 -5.59 -6.52 10.55
N VAL A 94 -5.45 -5.76 11.63
CA VAL A 94 -5.07 -6.30 12.94
C VAL A 94 -6.12 -7.29 13.45
N HIS A 95 -7.41 -7.00 13.24
CA HIS A 95 -8.50 -7.90 13.65
C HIS A 95 -8.47 -9.21 12.86
N LEU A 96 -8.34 -9.14 11.53
CA LEU A 96 -8.26 -10.32 10.66
C LEU A 96 -7.05 -11.20 10.99
N GLU A 97 -5.89 -10.59 11.25
CA GLU A 97 -4.67 -11.32 11.60
C GLU A 97 -4.80 -12.04 12.95
N ARG A 98 -5.44 -11.41 13.95
CA ARG A 98 -5.74 -12.06 15.24
C ARG A 98 -6.67 -13.27 15.07
N ALA A 99 -7.73 -13.12 14.29
CA ALA A 99 -8.67 -14.21 14.01
C ALA A 99 -7.99 -15.37 13.27
N ARG A 100 -7.06 -15.07 12.34
CA ARG A 100 -6.27 -16.07 11.63
C ARG A 100 -5.35 -16.85 12.57
N ARG A 101 -4.63 -16.16 13.47
CA ARG A 101 -3.72 -16.82 14.44
C ARG A 101 -4.48 -17.70 15.44
N GLY A 102 -5.66 -17.26 15.88
CA GLY A 102 -6.51 -18.04 16.79
C GLY A 102 -7.14 -19.30 16.19
N ARG A 103 -7.12 -19.48 14.85
CA ARG A 103 -7.55 -20.72 14.19
C ARG A 103 -6.44 -21.75 14.00
N VAL A 104 -5.19 -21.36 14.20
CA VAL A 104 -4.00 -22.21 13.98
C VAL A 104 -3.46 -22.78 15.30
N ALA A 105 -3.95 -22.29 16.45
CA ALA A 105 -3.72 -22.83 17.79
C ALA A 105 -4.89 -23.71 18.21
#